data_AF-A0A8T2QP15-F1
#
_entry.id   AF-A0A8T2QP15-F1
#
_cell.length_a   1.000
_cell.length_b   1.000
_cell.length_c   1.000
_cell.angle_alpha   90.00
_cell.angle_beta   90.00
_cell.angle_gamma   90.00
#
_symmetry.space_group_name_H-M   'P 1'
#
loop_
_entity.id
_entity.type
_entity.pdbx_description
1 polymer ?
#
loop_
_entity_poly.entity_id
_entity_poly.type
_entity_poly.pdbx_seq_one_letter_code
_entity_poly.pdbx_strand_id
1 'polypeptide(L)'
;MWADAELWSDVQKRIEDAVKQRQEAVVVTTEIQEELLEEMGVEAKFGISCLGKVNAVYKDDRELMLRFYTFVTKEELACDEAELGSHAFQLKMQQFERIQDQVCSNPCRPCIIKQSQLEVK
;
A
#
# COMPACT_ATOMS: atom_id res chain seq x y z
N MET A 1 3.15 11.66 -0.91
CA MET A 1 2.01 12.26 -0.17
C MET A 1 2.16 12.05 1.33
N TRP A 2 2.80 10.97 1.80
CA TRP A 2 3.30 10.87 3.19
C TRP A 2 4.82 10.77 3.16
N ALA A 3 5.49 11.93 3.14
CA ALA A 3 6.96 11.99 3.11
C ALA A 3 7.56 11.97 4.53
N ASP A 4 6.75 12.22 5.55
CA ASP A 4 7.17 12.33 6.94
C ASP A 4 6.82 11.06 7.72
N ALA A 5 7.83 10.46 8.36
CA ALA A 5 7.67 9.23 9.15
C ALA A 5 6.68 9.38 10.31
N GLU A 6 6.53 10.59 10.83
CA GLU A 6 5.60 10.92 11.93
C GLU A 6 4.14 10.85 11.47
N LEU A 7 3.83 11.42 10.30
CA LEU A 7 2.49 11.35 9.70
C LEU A 7 2.09 9.92 9.33
N TRP A 8 3.05 9.10 8.87
CA TRP A 8 2.80 7.70 8.57
C TRP A 8 2.46 6.89 9.83
N SER A 9 3.16 7.12 10.95
CA SER A 9 2.85 6.48 12.23
C SER A 9 1.43 6.83 12.70
N ASP A 10 1.00 8.08 12.50
CA ASP A 10 -0.34 8.52 12.87
C ASP A 10 -1.43 7.85 12.01
N VAL A 11 -1.20 7.73 10.69
CA VAL A 11 -2.09 7.00 9.78
C VAL A 11 -2.22 5.53 10.20
N GLN A 12 -1.10 4.85 10.47
CA GLN A 12 -1.13 3.45 10.90
C GLN A 12 -1.93 3.27 12.20
N LYS A 13 -1.74 4.16 13.17
CA LYS A 13 -2.46 4.12 14.44
C LYS A 13 -3.96 4.35 14.27
N ARG A 14 -4.37 5.28 13.40
CA ARG A 14 -5.78 5.52 13.08
C ARG A 14 -6.46 4.27 12.53
N ILE A 15 -5.80 3.56 11.61
CA ILE A 15 -6.31 2.31 11.03
C ILE A 15 -6.41 1.23 12.12
N GLU A 16 -5.37 1.05 12.94
CA GLU A 16 -5.35 0.06 14.03
C GLU A 16 -6.47 0.30 15.05
N ASP A 17 -6.64 1.56 15.49
CA ASP A 17 -7.65 1.93 16.48
C ASP A 17 -9.08 1.73 15.94
N ALA A 18 -9.31 1.95 14.65
CA ALA A 18 -10.61 1.74 14.02
C ALA A 18 -10.92 0.25 13.82
N VAL A 19 -9.94 -0.56 13.43
CA VAL A 19 -10.09 -2.02 13.34
C VAL A 19 -10.39 -2.62 14.72
N LYS A 20 -9.73 -2.16 15.79
CA LYS A 20 -10.08 -2.53 17.19
C LYS A 20 -11.54 -2.21 17.54
N GLN A 21 -12.07 -1.14 16.95
CA GLN A 21 -13.47 -0.73 17.09
C GLN A 21 -14.42 -1.46 16.12
N ARG A 22 -13.94 -2.50 15.43
CA ARG A 22 -14.68 -3.32 14.45
C ARG A 22 -15.13 -2.54 13.22
N GLN A 23 -14.44 -1.45 12.88
CA GLN A 23 -14.60 -0.80 11.58
C GLN A 23 -13.75 -1.53 10.54
N GLU A 24 -14.18 -1.49 9.29
CA GLU A 24 -13.39 -2.04 8.18
C GLU A 24 -12.23 -1.08 7.88
N ALA A 25 -11.01 -1.61 7.72
CA ALA A 25 -9.83 -0.80 7.47
C ALA A 25 -9.99 0.09 6.22
N VAL A 26 -10.68 -0.44 5.19
CA VAL A 26 -10.97 0.29 3.95
C VAL A 26 -11.82 1.55 4.16
N VAL A 27 -12.72 1.56 5.15
CA VAL A 27 -13.54 2.74 5.44
C VAL A 27 -12.64 3.85 5.97
N VAL A 28 -11.74 3.50 6.89
CA VAL A 28 -10.85 4.46 7.55
C VAL A 28 -9.78 4.96 6.60
N THR A 29 -9.22 4.11 5.75
CA THR A 29 -8.27 4.58 4.73
C THR A 29 -8.96 5.44 3.68
N THR A 30 -10.23 5.15 3.34
CA THR A 30 -11.04 6.03 2.49
C THR A 30 -11.23 7.39 3.15
N GLU A 31 -11.64 7.47 4.42
CA GLU A 31 -11.79 8.74 5.15
C GLU A 31 -10.48 9.55 5.18
N ILE A 32 -9.34 8.88 5.41
CA ILE A 32 -8.01 9.53 5.36
C ILE A 32 -7.70 10.08 3.95
N GLN A 33 -8.06 9.35 2.89
CA GLN A 33 -7.93 9.82 1.51
C GLN A 33 -8.85 11.01 1.23
N GLU A 34 -10.07 11.02 1.78
CA GLU A 34 -11.03 12.12 1.66
C GLU A 34 -10.50 13.40 2.34
N GLU A 35 -10.05 13.31 3.59
CA GLU A 35 -9.38 14.42 4.32
C GLU A 35 -8.19 14.95 3.52
N LEU A 36 -7.39 14.01 2.99
CA LEU A 36 -6.38 14.17 1.95
C LEU A 36 -6.74 15.19 0.87
N LEU A 37 -7.77 14.83 0.14
CA LEU A 37 -8.24 15.55 -1.03
C LEU A 37 -8.82 16.90 -0.64
N GLU A 38 -9.60 16.95 0.44
CA GLU A 38 -10.21 18.17 0.95
C GLU A 38 -9.17 19.20 1.40
N GLU A 39 -8.10 18.78 2.09
CA GLU A 39 -7.00 19.65 2.49
C GLU A 39 -6.28 20.27 1.28
N MET A 40 -6.18 19.52 0.17
CA MET A 40 -5.65 20.02 -1.10
C MET A 40 -6.64 20.90 -1.89
N GLY A 41 -7.87 21.08 -1.41
CA GLY A 41 -8.94 21.81 -2.10
C GLY A 41 -9.58 21.03 -3.26
N VAL A 42 -9.45 19.70 -3.26
CA VAL A 42 -10.06 18.79 -4.22
C VAL A 42 -11.31 18.17 -3.60
N GLU A 43 -12.43 18.19 -4.32
CA GLU A 43 -13.64 17.47 -3.87
C GLU A 43 -13.34 15.97 -3.72
N ALA A 44 -13.51 15.44 -2.51
CA ALA A 44 -13.17 14.07 -2.14
C ALA A 44 -13.72 13.02 -3.12
N LYS A 45 -15.03 13.05 -3.41
CA LYS A 45 -15.68 12.11 -4.34
C LYS A 45 -15.11 12.18 -5.75
N PHE A 46 -14.81 13.39 -6.21
CA PHE A 46 -14.17 13.59 -7.51
C PHE A 46 -12.75 12.99 -7.51
N GLY A 47 -11.95 13.28 -6.50
CA GLY A 47 -10.59 12.77 -6.36
C GLY A 47 -10.53 11.24 -6.29
N ILE A 48 -11.36 10.62 -5.46
CA ILE A 48 -11.48 9.15 -5.36
C ILE A 48 -11.90 8.55 -6.70
N SER A 49 -12.88 9.15 -7.39
CA SER A 49 -13.29 8.69 -8.73
C SER A 49 -12.15 8.76 -9.73
N CYS A 50 -11.28 9.76 -9.63
CA CYS A 50 -10.08 9.88 -10.45
C CYS A 50 -9.04 8.80 -10.11
N LEU A 51 -8.79 8.52 -8.82
CA LEU A 51 -7.90 7.44 -8.37
C LEU A 51 -8.34 6.08 -8.94
N GLY A 52 -9.64 5.78 -8.89
CA GLY A 52 -10.20 4.55 -9.46
C GLY A 52 -10.03 4.41 -10.98
N LYS A 53 -9.72 5.50 -11.70
CA LYS A 53 -9.50 5.50 -13.15
C LYS A 53 -8.02 5.46 -13.54
N VAL A 54 -7.08 5.61 -12.61
CA VAL A 54 -5.63 5.67 -12.90
C VAL A 54 -5.20 4.46 -13.73
N ASN A 55 -5.61 3.25 -13.34
CA ASN A 55 -5.29 2.04 -14.08
C ASN A 55 -5.86 2.04 -15.50
N ALA A 56 -7.07 2.55 -15.73
CA ALA A 56 -7.68 2.56 -17.06
C ALA A 56 -7.07 3.62 -17.98
N VAL A 57 -6.72 4.79 -17.43
CA VAL A 57 -6.21 5.93 -18.19
C VAL A 57 -4.71 5.80 -18.48
N TYR A 58 -3.93 5.28 -17.54
CA TYR A 58 -2.46 5.24 -17.62
C TYR A 58 -1.88 3.84 -17.72
N LYS A 59 -2.68 2.82 -18.09
CA LYS A 59 -2.24 1.40 -18.18
C LYS A 59 -0.91 1.18 -18.92
N ASP A 60 -0.62 2.01 -19.93
CA ASP A 60 0.55 1.86 -20.79
C ASP A 60 1.79 2.61 -20.25
N ASP A 61 1.60 3.50 -19.27
CA ASP A 61 2.70 4.15 -18.54
C ASP A 61 3.18 3.25 -17.41
N ARG A 62 4.16 2.40 -17.73
CA ARG A 62 4.70 1.43 -16.78
C ARG A 62 5.29 2.07 -15.53
N GLU A 63 5.96 3.21 -15.65
CA GLU A 63 6.61 3.85 -14.51
C GLU A 63 5.58 4.43 -13.55
N LEU A 64 4.56 5.11 -14.08
CA LEU A 64 3.44 5.60 -13.30
C LEU A 64 2.69 4.45 -12.63
N MET A 65 2.37 3.39 -13.37
CA MET A 65 1.64 2.24 -12.82
C MET A 65 2.45 1.52 -11.74
N LEU A 66 3.77 1.40 -11.86
CA LEU A 66 4.62 0.84 -10.82
C LEU A 66 4.57 1.69 -9.54
N ARG A 67 4.64 3.02 -9.65
CA ARG A 67 4.53 3.93 -8.51
C ARG A 67 3.15 3.84 -7.86
N PHE A 68 2.09 3.80 -8.66
CA PHE A 68 0.71 3.67 -8.20
C PHE A 68 0.48 2.37 -7.43
N TYR A 69 0.85 1.22 -8.01
CA TYR A 69 0.67 -0.07 -7.32
C TYR A 69 1.59 -0.22 -6.10
N THR A 70 2.80 0.33 -6.14
CA THR A 70 3.65 0.38 -4.94
C THR A 70 2.97 1.13 -3.80
N PHE A 71 2.21 2.19 -4.11
CA PHE A 71 1.45 2.94 -3.12
C PHE A 71 0.25 2.12 -2.60
N VAL A 72 -0.56 1.55 -3.50
CA VAL A 72 -1.71 0.70 -3.13
C VAL A 72 -1.26 -0.47 -2.25
N THR A 73 -0.16 -1.16 -2.61
CA THR A 73 0.37 -2.26 -1.80
C THR A 73 0.81 -1.81 -0.40
N LYS A 74 1.34 -0.59 -0.23
CA LYS A 74 1.68 -0.08 1.11
C LYS A 74 0.44 0.13 1.97
N GLU A 75 -0.62 0.66 1.38
CA GLU A 75 -1.92 0.82 2.05
C GLU A 75 -2.49 -0.55 2.44
N GLU A 76 -2.53 -1.50 1.50
CA GLU A 76 -3.01 -2.86 1.74
C GLU A 76 -2.24 -3.55 2.87
N LEU A 77 -0.91 -3.42 2.91
CA LEU A 77 -0.09 -3.99 3.98
C LEU A 77 -0.37 -3.36 5.34
N ALA A 78 -0.65 -2.06 5.40
CA ALA A 78 -1.02 -1.39 6.65
C ALA A 78 -2.39 -1.85 7.16
N CYS A 79 -3.37 -2.04 6.25
CA CYS A 79 -4.66 -2.62 6.60
C CYS A 79 -4.51 -4.08 7.07
N ASP A 80 -3.76 -4.90 6.35
CA ASP A 80 -3.47 -6.30 6.71
C ASP A 80 -2.83 -6.39 8.10
N GLU A 81 -1.86 -5.52 8.42
CA GLU A 81 -1.20 -5.49 9.73
C GLU A 81 -2.19 -5.12 10.84
N ALA A 82 -3.05 -4.12 10.61
CA ALA A 82 -4.07 -3.71 11.57
C ALA A 82 -5.10 -4.82 11.84
N GLU A 83 -5.52 -5.55 10.80
CA GLU A 83 -6.51 -6.63 10.89
C GLU A 83 -5.95 -7.91 11.53
N LEU A 84 -4.73 -8.31 11.16
CA LEU A 84 -4.11 -9.54 11.66
C LEU A 84 -3.42 -9.34 13.02
N GLY A 85 -3.04 -8.10 13.33
CA GLY A 85 -2.12 -7.77 14.41
C GLY A 85 -0.67 -8.16 14.08
N SER A 86 0.28 -7.46 14.72
CA SER A 86 1.70 -7.49 14.33
C SER A 86 2.32 -8.89 14.24
N HIS A 87 2.01 -9.79 15.19
CA HIS A 87 2.61 -11.13 15.19
C HIS A 87 2.11 -12.00 14.03
N ALA A 88 0.80 -12.03 13.76
CA ALA A 88 0.26 -12.83 12.66
C ALA A 88 0.65 -12.23 11.30
N PHE A 89 0.72 -10.90 11.21
CA PHE A 89 1.23 -10.20 10.04
C PHE A 89 2.69 -10.56 9.73
N GLN A 90 3.58 -10.55 10.73
CA GLN A 90 4.98 -10.95 10.55
C GLN A 90 5.12 -12.40 10.04
N LEU A 91 4.29 -13.32 10.54
CA LEU A 91 4.29 -14.70 10.05
C LEU A 91 3.83 -14.79 8.59
N LYS A 92 2.80 -14.02 8.19
CA LYS A 92 2.32 -13.91 6.81
C LYS A 92 3.43 -13.37 5.90
N MET A 93 4.15 -12.33 6.32
CA MET A 93 5.25 -11.73 5.57
C MET A 93 6.42 -12.72 5.37
N GLN A 94 6.84 -13.42 6.43
CA GLN A 94 7.89 -14.44 6.31
C GLN A 94 7.50 -15.60 5.38
N GLN A 95 6.21 -15.93 5.31
CA GLN A 95 5.72 -16.94 4.35
C GLN A 95 5.78 -16.41 2.92
N PHE A 96 5.38 -15.15 2.68
CA PHE A 96 5.51 -14.52 1.37
C PHE A 96 6.96 -14.46 0.89
N GLU A 97 7.90 -14.07 1.75
CA GLU A 97 9.35 -14.05 1.45
C GLU A 97 9.85 -15.43 1.01
N ARG A 98 9.50 -16.47 1.78
CA ARG A 98 9.88 -17.87 1.46
C ARG A 98 9.32 -18.33 0.11
N ILE A 99 8.08 -17.96 -0.21
CA ILE A 99 7.45 -18.30 -1.50
C ILE A 99 8.12 -17.52 -2.64
N GLN A 100 8.40 -16.23 -2.44
CA GLN A 100 9.07 -15.40 -3.44
C GLN A 100 10.47 -15.90 -3.78
N ASP A 101 11.23 -16.33 -2.77
CA ASP A 101 12.55 -16.94 -2.95
C ASP A 101 12.48 -18.27 -3.72
N GLN A 102 11.46 -19.10 -3.46
CA GLN A 102 11.24 -20.35 -4.19
C GLN A 102 10.84 -20.12 -5.66
N VAL A 103 10.03 -19.11 -5.94
CA VAL A 103 9.64 -18.76 -7.31
C VAL A 103 10.82 -18.14 -8.09
N CYS A 104 11.69 -17.38 -7.42
CA CYS A 104 12.90 -16.80 -8.02
C CYS A 104 14.08 -17.78 -8.15
N SER A 105 14.05 -18.95 -7.49
CA SER A 105 15.10 -19.97 -7.57
C SER A 105 14.84 -21.05 -8.62
N ASN A 106 13.69 -21.04 -9.29
CA ASN A 106 13.47 -21.84 -10.50
C ASN A 106 14.05 -21.12 -11.74
N PRO A 107 15.00 -21.73 -12.49
CA PRO A 107 15.82 -21.04 -13.50
C PRO A 107 15.10 -20.65 -14.80
N CYS A 108 13.76 -20.70 -14.85
CA CYS A 108 12.98 -20.47 -16.06
C CYS A 108 12.16 -19.17 -16.04
N ARG A 109 12.81 -18.01 -15.81
CA ARG A 109 12.47 -16.68 -16.36
C ARG A 109 13.38 -15.59 -15.75
N PRO A 110 13.90 -14.64 -16.54
CA PRO A 110 14.61 -13.49 -15.97
C PRO A 110 13.61 -12.59 -15.23
N CYS A 111 13.73 -12.54 -13.90
CA CYS A 111 12.88 -11.68 -13.06
C CYS A 111 13.46 -10.26 -13.05
N ILE A 112 12.71 -9.30 -13.60
CA ILE A 112 13.10 -7.88 -13.74
C ILE A 112 13.21 -7.15 -12.38
N ILE A 113 12.82 -7.79 -11.27
CA ILE A 113 12.64 -7.16 -9.96
C ILE A 113 13.76 -7.56 -8.97
N LYS A 114 15.03 -7.46 -9.39
CA LYS A 114 16.18 -7.48 -8.47
C LYS A 114 17.16 -6.34 -8.78
N GLN A 115 16.65 -5.12 -8.91
CA GLN A 115 17.53 -3.93 -8.96
C GLN A 115 17.21 -2.84 -7.92
N SER A 116 16.13 -2.92 -7.14
CA SER A 116 15.77 -1.82 -6.21
C SER A 116 16.18 -2.01 -4.75
N GLN A 117 16.83 -3.12 -4.35
CA GLN A 117 17.21 -3.35 -2.95
C GLN A 117 18.73 -3.45 -2.68
N LEU A 118 19.58 -3.02 -3.62
CA LEU A 118 21.04 -3.04 -3.44
C LEU A 118 21.70 -1.66 -3.28
N GLU A 119 20.94 -0.56 -3.25
CA GLU A 119 21.48 0.81 -3.11
C GLU A 119 21.11 1.49 -1.78
N VAL A 120 21.10 0.74 -0.68
CA VAL A 120 21.23 1.35 0.65
C VAL A 120 22.31 0.59 1.43
N LYS A 121 23.56 0.97 1.16
CA LYS A 121 24.70 0.81 2.05
C LYS A 121 25.49 2.11 2.08
#